data_AF-A0A8T5LYG5-F1
#
_entry.id   AF-A0A8T5LYG5-F1
#
_cell.length_a   1.000
_cell.length_b   1.000
_cell.length_c   1.000
_cell.angle_alpha   90.00
_cell.angle_beta   90.00
_cell.angle_gamma   90.00
#
_symmetry.space_group_name_H-M   'P 1'
#
loop_
_entity.id
_entity.type
_entity.pdbx_description
1 polymer ?
#
loop_
_entity_poly.entity_id
_entity_poly.type
_entity_poly.pdbx_seq_one_letter_code
_entity_poly.pdbx_strand_id
1 'polypeptide(L)'
;MKKIFLVLAMIGVLMLYVGCSSDDTESPTGQAAKAPSQCKDKTDNDGDGLTDWPDDPGCTNKNDKTETNPSLECDDGIDNDGDSAVDTSDTGCDSPTDDDETDCGDGVCEGLENVANCYDDCGECGNNIREGPEVCDGTSLAGENCITQGFDFGTLACVFDCTGFDTSGCEYNQTNQTNATCGNNFIEEDEVCDGTDLAGEDCVSQGYDEGDLACLADCTDFDAAECINWPANSCTDTDGNYNVWLQGTASGWYNGNAFNSTDYCVNQTNVMEYWCLGTIVQDTLASCNATNCTAGACGG
;
A
#
# COMPACT_ATOMS: atom_id res chain seq x y z
N MET A 1 -36.20 -21.57 46.47
CA MET A 1 -35.08 -22.53 46.63
C MET A 1 -34.33 -22.12 47.90
N LYS A 2 -34.56 -22.78 49.05
CA LYS A 2 -33.73 -23.80 49.73
C LYS A 2 -32.25 -23.41 50.01
N LYS A 3 -31.99 -23.19 51.32
CA LYS A 3 -30.76 -23.44 52.15
C LYS A 3 -29.55 -22.50 51.95
N ILE A 4 -29.06 -21.74 52.95
CA ILE A 4 -28.46 -22.03 54.29
C ILE A 4 -26.94 -22.37 54.25
N PHE A 5 -26.15 -21.37 54.71
CA PHE A 5 -25.00 -21.36 55.65
C PHE A 5 -23.51 -21.49 55.23
N LEU A 6 -22.71 -20.71 56.03
CA LEU A 6 -21.26 -20.74 56.35
C LEU A 6 -20.33 -19.97 55.36
N VAL A 7 -19.37 -19.10 55.72
CA VAL A 7 -18.47 -18.95 56.89
C VAL A 7 -18.01 -17.46 57.04
N LEU A 8 -17.68 -17.06 58.27
CA LEU A 8 -17.08 -15.79 58.76
C LEU A 8 -15.73 -15.36 58.11
N ALA A 9 -15.52 -14.03 58.01
CA ALA A 9 -14.45 -13.21 58.62
C ALA A 9 -14.42 -11.79 57.96
N MET A 10 -14.79 -10.68 58.63
CA MET A 10 -13.90 -9.77 59.41
C MET A 10 -12.56 -9.54 58.67
N ILE A 11 -12.20 -8.40 58.07
CA ILE A 11 -12.27 -7.00 58.52
C ILE A 11 -12.31 -6.10 57.26
N GLY A 12 -13.29 -5.20 57.18
CA GLY A 12 -13.28 -4.07 56.27
C GLY A 12 -13.62 -2.82 57.07
N VAL A 13 -12.69 -1.88 57.16
CA VAL A 13 -13.00 -0.50 57.57
C VAL A 13 -12.72 0.36 56.35
N LEU A 14 -13.80 0.57 55.62
CA LEU A 14 -13.96 1.53 54.54
C LEU A 14 -14.10 2.93 55.17
N MET A 15 -13.32 3.86 54.62
CA MET A 15 -13.33 5.31 54.86
C MET A 15 -14.71 5.90 55.07
N LEU A 16 -14.86 6.80 56.05
CA LEU A 16 -15.80 7.93 56.00
C LEU A 16 -15.30 9.08 56.88
N TYR A 17 -14.69 10.06 56.20
CA TYR A 17 -14.80 11.51 56.40
C TYR A 17 -15.14 12.05 57.80
N VAL A 18 -14.13 12.65 58.44
CA VAL A 18 -14.33 13.85 59.26
C VAL A 18 -13.58 14.97 58.57
N GLY A 19 -14.32 16.00 58.15
CA GLY A 19 -13.79 17.13 57.40
C GLY A 19 -12.76 17.94 58.21
N CYS A 20 -11.76 18.45 57.51
CA CYS A 20 -11.03 19.62 57.98
C CYS A 20 -11.65 20.84 57.30
N SER A 21 -12.26 21.68 58.13
CA SER A 21 -12.76 23.01 57.76
C SER A 21 -11.60 23.84 57.24
N SER A 22 -11.78 24.44 56.06
CA SER A 22 -11.01 25.60 55.61
C SER A 22 -11.52 26.82 56.37
N ASP A 23 -10.87 27.15 57.47
CA ASP A 23 -11.04 28.45 58.14
C ASP A 23 -9.70 29.16 58.19
N ASP A 24 -9.48 29.99 57.18
CA ASP A 24 -8.56 31.13 57.23
C ASP A 24 -9.06 32.11 58.30
N THR A 25 -8.51 32.08 59.51
CA THR A 25 -8.54 33.25 60.39
C THR A 25 -7.26 33.38 61.21
N GLU A 26 -6.50 34.41 60.83
CA GLU A 26 -5.66 35.27 61.65
C GLU A 26 -4.46 34.67 62.41
N SER A 27 -3.29 35.03 61.88
CA SER A 27 -2.03 35.22 62.60
C SER A 27 -2.20 36.05 63.88
N PRO A 28 -1.54 35.63 64.98
CA PRO A 28 -0.95 36.59 65.89
C PRO A 28 0.54 36.29 66.10
N THR A 29 1.37 37.22 65.65
CA THR A 29 2.73 37.48 66.13
C THR A 29 3.75 36.33 66.05
N GLY A 30 4.55 36.36 65.00
CA GLY A 30 5.85 35.69 64.91
C GLY A 30 6.38 35.94 63.51
N GLN A 31 7.61 36.43 63.37
CA GLN A 31 8.26 36.52 62.06
C GLN A 31 7.98 35.23 61.29
N ALA A 32 7.42 35.33 60.08
CA ALA A 32 7.74 34.33 59.07
C ALA A 32 9.27 34.29 59.07
N ALA A 33 9.86 33.23 59.61
CA ALA A 33 11.27 32.99 59.41
C ALA A 33 11.40 32.94 57.89
N LYS A 34 11.82 34.06 57.29
CA LYS A 34 12.36 34.08 55.94
C LYS A 34 13.32 32.90 55.95
N ALA A 35 13.07 31.91 55.07
CA ALA A 35 13.99 30.78 54.94
C ALA A 35 15.42 31.32 55.02
N PRO A 36 16.28 30.74 55.86
CA PRO A 36 17.66 31.20 55.97
C PRO A 36 18.22 31.27 54.55
N SER A 37 18.93 32.35 54.28
CA SER A 37 19.55 32.54 52.97
C SER A 37 20.62 31.48 52.80
N GLN A 38 20.55 30.73 51.70
CA GLN A 38 21.50 29.68 51.35
C GLN A 38 22.85 30.30 50.95
N CYS A 39 22.77 31.33 50.09
CA CYS A 39 23.85 32.20 49.59
C CYS A 39 24.77 32.97 50.57
N LYS A 40 24.79 32.65 51.87
CA LYS A 40 25.82 33.14 52.81
C LYS A 40 26.13 32.17 53.95
N ASP A 41 25.72 30.92 53.84
CA ASP A 41 25.83 29.92 54.92
C ASP A 41 27.04 28.99 54.78
N LYS A 42 27.77 29.09 53.65
CA LYS A 42 28.98 28.33 53.28
C LYS A 42 28.71 26.86 52.99
N THR A 43 27.51 26.55 52.55
CA THR A 43 27.09 25.20 52.20
C THR A 43 26.48 25.23 50.82
N ASP A 44 27.06 24.46 49.92
CA ASP A 44 26.49 24.08 48.63
C ASP A 44 25.14 23.37 48.86
N ASN A 45 24.03 24.08 48.66
CA ASN A 45 22.67 23.68 49.01
C ASN A 45 21.90 23.08 47.83
N ASP A 46 22.31 23.39 46.62
CA ASP A 46 21.79 22.94 45.33
C ASP A 46 22.67 21.82 44.74
N GLY A 47 23.96 21.78 45.06
CA GLY A 47 24.85 20.65 44.79
C GLY A 47 25.71 20.80 43.53
N ASP A 48 25.79 21.99 42.95
CA ASP A 48 26.53 22.30 41.71
C ASP A 48 28.06 22.46 41.94
N GLY A 49 28.50 22.42 43.20
CA GLY A 49 29.89 22.58 43.61
C GLY A 49 30.32 24.03 43.86
N LEU A 50 29.42 24.99 43.68
CA LEU A 50 29.48 26.37 44.14
C LEU A 50 28.72 26.42 45.48
N THR A 51 28.61 27.57 46.16
CA THR A 51 28.44 27.50 47.65
C THR A 51 27.89 28.76 48.29
N ASP A 52 28.13 29.95 47.71
CA ASP A 52 27.69 31.21 48.31
C ASP A 52 27.93 32.38 47.34
N TRP A 53 27.18 33.46 47.54
CA TRP A 53 27.47 34.73 46.87
C TRP A 53 28.87 35.27 47.21
N PRO A 54 29.66 35.79 46.25
CA PRO A 54 29.32 36.06 44.84
C PRO A 54 29.81 34.99 43.85
N ASP A 55 30.36 33.90 44.37
CA ASP A 55 31.06 32.90 43.55
C ASP A 55 30.07 31.88 42.95
N ASP A 56 28.85 31.87 43.48
CA ASP A 56 27.70 31.05 43.11
C ASP A 56 26.73 31.81 42.17
N PRO A 57 26.51 31.34 40.93
CA PRO A 57 25.58 31.89 39.93
C PRO A 57 24.11 31.83 40.34
N GLY A 58 23.73 30.80 41.09
CA GLY A 58 22.44 30.62 41.74
C GLY A 58 22.09 31.76 42.70
N CYS A 59 23.12 32.41 43.23
CA CYS A 59 22.98 33.53 44.15
C CYS A 59 22.93 34.91 43.47
N THR A 60 21.74 35.49 43.31
CA THR A 60 21.62 36.91 42.91
C THR A 60 22.19 37.87 43.97
N ASN A 61 22.12 37.50 45.25
CA ASN A 61 22.69 38.26 46.38
C ASN A 61 22.81 37.43 47.67
N LYS A 62 23.59 37.90 48.66
CA LYS A 62 23.76 37.27 50.00
C LYS A 62 22.48 37.03 50.82
N ASN A 63 21.32 37.50 50.37
CA ASN A 63 20.04 37.31 51.05
C ASN A 63 19.06 36.48 50.23
N ASP A 64 19.51 35.93 49.10
CA ASP A 64 18.71 35.00 48.31
C ASP A 64 18.42 33.73 49.07
N LYS A 65 17.31 33.09 48.75
CA LYS A 65 16.82 31.91 49.48
C LYS A 65 17.26 30.60 48.85
N THR A 66 17.66 30.62 47.59
CA THR A 66 18.11 29.46 46.83
C THR A 66 19.46 29.76 46.22
N GLU A 67 20.25 28.71 46.04
CA GLU A 67 21.47 28.68 45.22
C GLU A 67 21.12 28.17 43.82
N THR A 68 19.93 28.53 43.32
CA THR A 68 19.50 28.21 41.96
C THR A 68 19.04 29.49 41.28
N ASN A 69 19.32 29.62 39.98
CA ASN A 69 18.99 30.79 39.18
C ASN A 69 17.97 30.43 38.08
N PRO A 70 16.70 30.83 38.21
CA PRO A 70 15.64 30.60 37.21
C PRO A 70 15.85 31.24 35.83
N SER A 71 17.00 31.85 35.58
CA SER A 71 17.37 32.45 34.29
C SER A 71 18.50 31.68 33.59
N LEU A 72 19.04 30.64 34.23
CA LEU A 72 20.10 29.77 33.71
C LEU A 72 19.51 28.36 33.68
N GLU A 73 19.38 27.78 32.50
CA GLU A 73 18.74 26.46 32.35
C GLU A 73 19.54 25.39 33.08
N CYS A 74 20.88 25.53 33.14
CA CYS A 74 21.77 24.60 33.83
C CYS A 74 21.93 24.81 35.35
N ASP A 75 21.09 25.65 35.97
CA ASP A 75 21.14 26.00 37.39
C ASP A 75 19.75 26.37 37.97
N ASP A 76 18.64 26.03 37.31
CA ASP A 76 17.31 26.38 37.79
C ASP A 76 16.58 25.26 38.54
N GLY A 77 17.14 24.03 38.55
CA GLY A 77 16.57 22.87 39.20
C GLY A 77 15.46 22.17 38.42
N ILE A 78 15.33 22.46 37.12
CA ILE A 78 14.32 21.90 36.21
C ILE A 78 15.06 21.22 35.05
N ASP A 79 14.46 20.13 34.55
CA ASP A 79 14.83 19.47 33.30
C ASP A 79 14.21 20.26 32.14
N ASN A 80 14.96 21.19 31.57
CA ASN A 80 14.48 22.14 30.57
C ASN A 80 14.45 21.57 29.17
N ASP A 81 15.20 20.50 28.87
CA ASP A 81 15.26 19.83 27.56
C ASP A 81 14.47 18.50 27.49
N GLY A 82 14.03 17.98 28.63
CA GLY A 82 13.17 16.82 28.77
C GLY A 82 13.86 15.46 28.70
N ASP A 83 15.19 15.40 28.81
CA ASP A 83 15.99 14.17 28.70
C ASP A 83 16.07 13.38 30.05
N SER A 84 15.55 13.97 31.14
CA SER A 84 15.55 13.49 32.52
C SER A 84 16.85 13.68 33.33
N ALA A 85 17.87 14.30 32.76
CA ALA A 85 18.94 14.96 33.49
C ALA A 85 18.49 16.38 33.88
N VAL A 86 19.25 16.99 34.79
CA VAL A 86 18.91 18.28 35.41
C VAL A 86 20.21 18.99 35.75
N ASP A 87 20.30 20.26 35.36
CA ASP A 87 21.38 21.19 35.68
C ASP A 87 22.77 20.60 35.34
N THR A 88 23.80 20.82 36.16
CA THR A 88 25.15 20.26 35.96
C THR A 88 25.26 18.72 35.96
N SER A 89 24.17 17.99 36.20
CA SER A 89 24.14 16.54 35.97
C SER A 89 23.79 16.17 34.53
N ASP A 90 23.34 17.15 33.74
CA ASP A 90 23.08 17.09 32.31
C ASP A 90 24.37 17.16 31.49
N THR A 91 24.41 16.45 30.36
CA THR A 91 25.52 16.50 29.40
C THR A 91 25.51 17.75 28.54
N GLY A 92 24.35 18.36 28.29
CA GLY A 92 24.20 19.66 27.63
C GLY A 92 24.74 20.83 28.47
N CYS A 93 24.90 20.66 29.78
CA CYS A 93 25.40 21.70 30.67
C CYS A 93 26.93 21.71 30.82
N ASP A 94 27.62 22.64 30.15
CA ASP A 94 29.06 22.81 30.30
C ASP A 94 29.44 23.38 31.69
N SER A 95 28.53 24.14 32.32
CA SER A 95 28.72 24.77 33.63
C SER A 95 27.40 25.24 34.26
N PRO A 96 27.35 25.56 35.57
CA PRO A 96 26.18 26.20 36.19
C PRO A 96 25.88 27.62 35.67
N THR A 97 26.78 28.22 34.89
CA THR A 97 26.54 29.51 34.23
C THR A 97 26.04 29.40 32.81
N ASP A 98 25.95 28.17 32.30
CA ASP A 98 25.43 27.89 30.98
C ASP A 98 23.92 28.15 30.96
N ASP A 99 23.44 28.74 29.87
CA ASP A 99 22.03 29.12 29.71
C ASP A 99 21.27 28.21 28.74
N ASP A 100 21.88 27.09 28.33
CA ASP A 100 21.30 26.08 27.45
C ASP A 100 21.61 24.67 28.00
N GLU A 101 20.56 23.91 28.32
CA GLU A 101 20.66 22.51 28.79
C GLU A 101 20.57 21.51 27.62
N THR A 102 20.42 21.97 26.38
CA THR A 102 20.26 21.08 25.21
C THR A 102 21.58 20.35 24.87
N ASP A 103 21.57 19.02 24.68
CA ASP A 103 22.76 18.16 24.41
C ASP A 103 23.37 18.30 23.00
N CYS A 104 23.70 19.53 22.59
CA CYS A 104 24.28 19.77 21.28
C CYS A 104 25.75 19.31 21.14
N GLY A 105 26.03 18.56 20.07
CA GLY A 105 27.34 18.17 19.58
C GLY A 105 27.57 16.65 19.55
N ASP A 106 26.55 15.85 19.87
CA ASP A 106 26.63 14.39 19.93
C ASP A 106 26.32 13.70 18.58
N GLY A 107 25.77 14.44 17.60
CA GLY A 107 25.38 13.99 16.27
C GLY A 107 24.00 13.31 16.18
N VAL A 108 23.14 13.47 17.18
CA VAL A 108 21.76 12.99 17.25
C VAL A 108 20.82 14.19 17.37
N CYS A 109 19.65 14.17 16.72
CA CYS A 109 18.64 15.22 16.85
C CYS A 109 17.47 14.68 17.69
N GLU A 110 17.48 14.91 19.01
CA GLU A 110 16.53 14.41 20.00
C GLU A 110 16.10 15.48 21.04
N GLY A 111 15.25 15.11 22.01
CA GLY A 111 14.77 16.07 23.03
C GLY A 111 14.06 17.31 22.47
N LEU A 112 14.54 18.50 22.87
CA LEU A 112 14.11 19.81 22.35
C LEU A 112 14.99 20.33 21.20
N GLU A 113 15.90 19.52 20.69
CA GLU A 113 16.77 19.90 19.59
C GLU A 113 15.99 20.13 18.31
N ASN A 114 16.30 21.25 17.69
CA ASN A 114 15.86 21.58 16.36
C ASN A 114 16.88 22.52 15.72
N VAL A 115 16.68 22.81 14.45
CA VAL A 115 17.57 23.65 13.66
C VAL A 115 17.84 25.05 14.28
N ALA A 116 16.96 25.56 15.16
CA ALA A 116 17.11 26.88 15.76
C ALA A 116 18.00 26.91 17.02
N ASN A 117 18.06 25.82 17.80
CA ASN A 117 18.87 25.73 19.02
C ASN A 117 20.04 24.73 18.90
N CYS A 118 19.94 23.74 18.01
CA CYS A 118 20.93 22.68 17.86
C CYS A 118 21.26 22.42 16.39
N TYR A 119 21.89 23.42 15.75
CA TYR A 119 22.16 23.41 14.31
C TYR A 119 23.08 22.25 13.90
N ASP A 120 24.12 21.98 14.69
CA ASP A 120 25.16 21.01 14.33
C ASP A 120 24.63 19.56 14.34
N ASP A 121 23.65 19.25 15.20
CA ASP A 121 23.10 17.90 15.35
C ASP A 121 21.77 17.67 14.64
N CYS A 122 21.02 18.71 14.29
CA CYS A 122 19.77 18.57 13.54
C CYS A 122 19.90 18.82 12.03
N GLY A 123 20.90 19.62 11.59
CA GLY A 123 21.15 19.93 10.19
C GLY A 123 20.07 20.78 9.49
N GLU A 124 20.46 21.61 8.52
CA GLU A 124 19.54 22.44 7.73
C GLU A 124 19.19 21.81 6.38
N CYS A 125 18.11 21.02 6.33
CA CYS A 125 17.70 20.39 5.08
C CYS A 125 17.35 21.43 3.99
N GLY A 126 18.07 21.34 2.87
CA GLY A 126 17.89 22.14 1.66
C GLY A 126 18.98 23.19 1.42
N ASN A 127 20.06 23.19 2.21
CA ASN A 127 21.19 24.11 2.06
C ASN A 127 22.30 23.59 1.11
N ASN A 128 22.15 22.39 0.56
CA ASN A 128 23.09 21.64 -0.30
C ASN A 128 24.39 21.20 0.38
N ILE A 129 24.42 21.14 1.71
CA ILE A 129 25.51 20.60 2.51
C ILE A 129 24.92 19.44 3.27
N ARG A 130 25.58 18.27 3.24
CA ARG A 130 25.13 17.14 4.04
C ARG A 130 25.77 17.24 5.42
N GLU A 131 24.98 17.51 6.45
CA GLU A 131 25.40 17.69 7.84
C GLU A 131 24.43 17.03 8.83
N GLY A 132 24.85 16.90 10.09
CA GLY A 132 24.08 16.18 11.11
C GLY A 132 23.55 14.80 10.64
N PRO A 133 22.25 14.50 10.80
CA PRO A 133 21.63 13.20 10.53
C PRO A 133 21.17 13.04 9.08
N GLU A 134 21.43 14.01 8.21
CA GLU A 134 20.95 14.00 6.84
C GLU A 134 21.52 12.81 6.03
N VAL A 135 20.64 12.11 5.33
CA VAL A 135 21.04 11.09 4.35
C VAL A 135 21.57 11.78 3.08
N CYS A 136 20.98 12.90 2.72
CA CYS A 136 21.35 13.79 1.63
C CYS A 136 20.84 15.21 1.91
N ASP A 137 21.31 16.20 1.15
CA ASP A 137 20.71 17.53 1.13
C ASP A 137 20.70 18.07 -0.30
N GLY A 138 19.52 18.30 -0.84
CA GLY A 138 19.35 18.95 -2.14
C GLY A 138 20.09 18.16 -3.24
N THR A 139 21.22 18.69 -3.70
CA THR A 139 22.10 18.03 -4.69
C THR A 139 23.28 17.25 -4.08
N SER A 140 23.50 17.37 -2.77
CA SER A 140 24.48 16.61 -2.01
C SER A 140 23.93 15.21 -1.67
N LEU A 141 24.03 14.29 -2.64
CA LEU A 141 23.44 12.94 -2.54
C LEU A 141 24.37 11.89 -1.93
N ALA A 142 25.44 12.29 -1.22
CA ALA A 142 26.44 11.36 -0.67
C ALA A 142 27.11 10.40 -1.68
N GLY A 143 27.08 10.72 -2.97
CA GLY A 143 27.58 9.85 -4.05
C GLY A 143 26.57 8.83 -4.58
N GLU A 144 25.36 8.81 -4.03
CA GLU A 144 24.25 8.01 -4.51
C GLU A 144 23.68 8.55 -5.83
N ASN A 145 23.11 7.64 -6.62
CA ASN A 145 22.41 7.93 -7.87
C ASN A 145 21.39 6.82 -8.14
N CYS A 146 20.59 6.96 -9.20
CA CYS A 146 19.56 5.97 -9.53
C CYS A 146 20.12 4.53 -9.65
N ILE A 147 21.35 4.37 -10.14
CA ILE A 147 21.99 3.05 -10.28
C ILE A 147 22.29 2.43 -8.91
N THR A 148 22.81 3.21 -7.97
CA THR A 148 23.11 2.71 -6.63
C THR A 148 21.84 2.45 -5.81
N GLN A 149 20.73 3.10 -6.17
CA GLN A 149 19.39 2.87 -5.59
C GLN A 149 18.60 1.74 -6.28
N GLY A 150 19.20 1.04 -7.25
CA GLY A 150 18.61 -0.15 -7.87
C GLY A 150 17.85 0.08 -9.18
N PHE A 151 17.95 1.27 -9.78
CA PHE A 151 17.38 1.61 -11.09
C PHE A 151 18.47 1.60 -12.18
N ASP A 152 18.11 1.79 -13.45
CA ASP A 152 19.10 1.76 -14.54
C ASP A 152 19.62 3.15 -14.93
N PHE A 153 18.78 4.18 -14.87
CA PHE A 153 19.13 5.56 -15.17
C PHE A 153 18.15 6.55 -14.54
N GLY A 154 18.27 7.84 -14.88
CA GLY A 154 17.39 8.92 -14.39
C GLY A 154 18.11 9.90 -13.47
N THR A 155 17.33 10.68 -12.74
CA THR A 155 17.82 11.69 -11.79
C THR A 155 17.33 11.36 -10.39
N LEU A 156 18.27 11.07 -9.50
CA LEU A 156 18.00 10.89 -8.07
C LEU A 156 17.90 12.27 -7.40
N ALA A 157 16.95 12.44 -6.50
CA ALA A 157 16.82 13.66 -5.69
C ALA A 157 16.83 13.31 -4.20
N CYS A 158 17.04 14.32 -3.36
CA CYS A 158 16.85 14.20 -1.93
C CYS A 158 15.39 14.49 -1.56
N VAL A 159 14.80 13.75 -0.61
CA VAL A 159 13.47 14.11 -0.09
C VAL A 159 13.54 15.41 0.70
N PHE A 160 12.40 16.11 0.83
CA PHE A 160 12.34 17.44 1.45
C PHE A 160 12.70 17.47 2.95
N ASP A 161 12.66 16.33 3.64
CA ASP A 161 13.08 16.21 5.04
C ASP A 161 14.48 15.60 5.19
N CYS A 162 15.21 15.40 4.09
CA CYS A 162 16.58 14.87 4.07
C CYS A 162 16.78 13.48 4.71
N THR A 163 15.69 12.77 5.04
CA THR A 163 15.73 11.44 5.66
C THR A 163 15.98 10.30 4.66
N GLY A 164 16.02 10.60 3.36
CA GLY A 164 16.18 9.60 2.31
C GLY A 164 16.24 10.16 0.89
N PHE A 165 16.15 9.29 -0.10
CA PHE A 165 16.20 9.66 -1.50
C PHE A 165 14.83 9.60 -2.16
N ASP A 166 14.52 10.59 -2.98
CA ASP A 166 13.38 10.58 -3.89
C ASP A 166 13.80 9.90 -5.20
N THR A 167 13.28 8.69 -5.42
CA THR A 167 13.53 7.87 -6.61
C THR A 167 12.49 8.08 -7.71
N SER A 168 11.57 9.04 -7.58
CA SER A 168 10.51 9.27 -8.58
C SER A 168 11.05 9.76 -9.94
N GLY A 169 12.25 10.35 -9.95
CA GLY A 169 12.99 10.71 -11.16
C GLY A 169 13.90 9.60 -11.70
N CYS A 170 13.93 8.43 -11.06
CA CYS A 170 14.69 7.27 -11.52
C CYS A 170 13.85 6.39 -12.45
N GLU A 171 14.51 5.83 -13.45
CA GLU A 171 13.88 5.06 -14.53
C GLU A 171 14.58 3.71 -14.72
N TYR A 172 13.81 2.73 -15.19
CA TYR A 172 14.30 1.42 -15.61
C TYR A 172 14.52 1.40 -17.12
N ASN A 173 15.57 0.72 -17.56
CA ASN A 173 15.75 0.40 -18.95
C ASN A 173 14.85 -0.79 -19.26
N GLN A 174 13.81 -0.57 -20.08
CA GLN A 174 12.80 -1.55 -20.49
C GLN A 174 13.35 -2.79 -21.24
N THR A 175 14.67 -3.01 -21.23
CA THR A 175 15.33 -4.20 -21.79
C THR A 175 16.02 -5.05 -20.72
N ASN A 176 15.99 -4.62 -19.45
CA ASN A 176 16.66 -5.28 -18.32
C ASN A 176 15.77 -5.30 -17.07
N GLN A 177 14.45 -5.29 -17.28
CA GLN A 177 13.46 -5.37 -16.21
C GLN A 177 13.37 -6.83 -15.75
N THR A 178 13.86 -7.12 -14.55
CA THR A 178 13.69 -8.44 -13.89
C THR A 178 12.30 -8.60 -13.26
N ASN A 179 11.33 -7.83 -13.75
CA ASN A 179 9.99 -7.74 -13.22
C ASN A 179 9.07 -7.46 -14.41
N ALA A 180 8.86 -8.51 -15.22
CA ALA A 180 7.86 -8.53 -16.29
C ALA A 180 6.56 -7.87 -15.82
N THR A 181 6.12 -6.85 -16.55
CA THR A 181 4.98 -6.01 -16.14
C THR A 181 3.82 -6.23 -17.08
N CYS A 182 2.99 -7.22 -16.73
CA CYS A 182 1.78 -7.53 -17.47
C CYS A 182 0.84 -6.34 -17.67
N GLY A 183 0.43 -6.14 -18.92
CA GLY A 183 -0.50 -5.11 -19.38
C GLY A 183 0.19 -3.89 -20.02
N ASN A 184 1.49 -3.95 -20.31
CA ASN A 184 2.24 -2.87 -20.95
C ASN A 184 2.33 -2.99 -22.50
N ASN A 185 1.77 -4.04 -23.09
CA ASN A 185 1.82 -4.45 -24.49
C ASN A 185 3.21 -4.84 -25.02
N PHE A 186 4.09 -5.34 -24.17
CA PHE A 186 5.37 -5.92 -24.55
C PHE A 186 5.54 -7.26 -23.84
N ILE A 187 5.85 -8.32 -24.58
CA ILE A 187 6.15 -9.62 -23.97
C ILE A 187 7.56 -9.61 -23.38
N GLU A 188 7.64 -9.77 -22.06
CA GLU A 188 8.88 -9.73 -21.28
C GLU A 188 9.08 -11.02 -20.46
N GLU A 189 10.34 -11.47 -20.34
CA GLU A 189 10.74 -12.65 -19.54
C GLU A 189 9.89 -13.92 -19.79
N ASP A 190 9.05 -14.29 -18.81
CA ASP A 190 8.24 -15.51 -18.76
C ASP A 190 6.78 -15.27 -19.19
N GLU A 191 6.43 -14.08 -19.69
CA GLU A 191 5.10 -13.78 -20.23
C GLU A 191 4.81 -14.59 -21.50
N VAL A 192 3.60 -15.14 -21.59
CA VAL A 192 3.12 -15.83 -22.79
C VAL A 192 2.60 -14.81 -23.82
N CYS A 193 2.03 -13.73 -23.33
CA CYS A 193 1.47 -12.59 -24.06
C CYS A 193 1.45 -11.37 -23.14
N ASP A 194 1.26 -10.16 -23.69
CA ASP A 194 0.96 -8.96 -22.90
C ASP A 194 -0.07 -8.09 -23.63
N GLY A 195 -1.26 -7.94 -23.04
CA GLY A 195 -2.28 -7.03 -23.54
C GLY A 195 -2.70 -7.39 -24.96
N THR A 196 -2.24 -6.60 -25.94
CA THR A 196 -2.47 -6.85 -27.38
C THR A 196 -1.30 -7.52 -28.11
N ASP A 197 -0.14 -7.64 -27.47
CA ASP A 197 0.97 -8.43 -27.98
C ASP A 197 0.75 -9.91 -27.64
N LEU A 198 0.18 -10.65 -28.59
CA LEU A 198 -0.18 -12.08 -28.42
C LEU A 198 0.89 -13.02 -28.95
N ALA A 199 2.14 -12.57 -29.12
CA ALA A 199 3.24 -13.35 -29.71
C ALA A 199 2.96 -13.84 -31.16
N GLY A 200 1.97 -13.25 -31.84
CA GLY A 200 1.50 -13.68 -33.15
C GLY A 200 0.54 -14.88 -33.11
N GLU A 201 0.07 -15.30 -31.94
CA GLU A 201 -0.95 -16.33 -31.77
C GLU A 201 -2.36 -15.77 -32.04
N ASP A 202 -3.25 -16.66 -32.47
CA ASP A 202 -4.68 -16.40 -32.68
C ASP A 202 -5.53 -17.61 -32.27
N CYS A 203 -6.86 -17.50 -32.29
CA CYS A 203 -7.74 -18.62 -31.92
C CYS A 203 -7.46 -19.88 -32.77
N VAL A 204 -7.05 -19.72 -34.03
CA VAL A 204 -6.78 -20.85 -34.94
C VAL A 204 -5.50 -21.56 -34.54
N SER A 205 -4.43 -20.83 -34.20
CA SER A 205 -3.19 -21.41 -33.71
C SER A 205 -3.36 -22.10 -32.34
N GLN A 206 -4.29 -21.62 -31.52
CA GLN A 206 -4.70 -22.23 -30.25
C GLN A 206 -5.67 -23.43 -30.40
N GLY A 207 -6.05 -23.79 -31.64
CA GLY A 207 -6.82 -24.99 -31.94
C GLY A 207 -8.33 -24.81 -31.98
N TYR A 208 -8.81 -23.56 -32.06
CA TYR A 208 -10.22 -23.22 -32.31
C TYR A 208 -10.45 -22.94 -33.80
N ASP A 209 -11.72 -22.81 -34.22
CA ASP A 209 -12.05 -22.58 -35.63
C ASP A 209 -11.94 -21.09 -36.02
N GLU A 210 -12.34 -20.17 -35.13
CA GLU A 210 -12.27 -18.71 -35.31
C GLU A 210 -12.42 -17.96 -33.97
N GLY A 211 -12.52 -16.63 -34.01
CA GLY A 211 -12.79 -15.76 -32.86
C GLY A 211 -11.65 -14.80 -32.53
N ASP A 212 -11.79 -14.12 -31.40
CA ASP A 212 -10.79 -13.18 -30.89
C ASP A 212 -10.04 -13.81 -29.71
N LEU A 213 -8.71 -13.90 -29.82
CA LEU A 213 -7.84 -14.36 -28.74
C LEU A 213 -7.39 -13.15 -27.91
N ALA A 214 -7.40 -13.28 -26.59
CA ALA A 214 -6.90 -12.23 -25.69
C ALA A 214 -5.80 -12.78 -24.78
N CYS A 215 -5.10 -11.87 -24.10
CA CYS A 215 -4.16 -12.23 -23.06
C CYS A 215 -4.84 -12.23 -21.68
N LEU A 216 -4.52 -13.20 -20.82
CA LEU A 216 -4.97 -13.15 -19.42
C LEU A 216 -4.37 -11.92 -18.70
N ALA A 217 -5.09 -11.42 -17.70
CA ALA A 217 -4.66 -10.26 -16.93
C ALA A 217 -3.40 -10.47 -16.07
N ASP A 218 -2.93 -11.71 -15.96
CA ASP A 218 -1.66 -12.07 -15.32
C ASP A 218 -0.58 -12.51 -16.32
N CYS A 219 -0.87 -12.46 -17.63
CA CYS A 219 0.05 -12.77 -18.73
C CYS A 219 0.62 -14.20 -18.71
N THR A 220 0.05 -15.10 -17.91
CA THR A 220 0.54 -16.48 -17.76
C THR A 220 0.03 -17.44 -18.84
N ASP A 221 -1.04 -17.08 -19.54
CA ASP A 221 -1.65 -17.86 -20.62
C ASP A 221 -2.59 -16.98 -21.47
N PHE A 222 -3.14 -17.55 -22.55
CA PHE A 222 -4.14 -16.89 -23.37
C PHE A 222 -5.55 -17.04 -22.80
N ASP A 223 -6.36 -15.99 -22.94
CA ASP A 223 -7.81 -16.04 -22.73
C ASP A 223 -8.50 -16.39 -24.05
N ALA A 224 -9.01 -17.63 -24.13
CA ALA A 224 -9.74 -18.14 -25.28
C ALA A 224 -11.27 -18.08 -25.12
N ALA A 225 -11.79 -17.26 -24.19
CA ALA A 225 -13.23 -17.17 -23.93
C ALA A 225 -14.04 -16.67 -25.14
N GLU A 226 -13.45 -15.85 -26.00
CA GLU A 226 -14.08 -15.35 -27.23
C GLU A 226 -13.71 -16.17 -28.48
N CYS A 227 -12.92 -17.25 -28.32
CA CYS A 227 -12.68 -18.21 -29.37
C CYS A 227 -13.90 -19.13 -29.59
N ILE A 228 -14.14 -19.50 -30.84
CA ILE A 228 -15.31 -20.24 -31.29
C ILE A 228 -14.90 -21.62 -31.80
N ASN A 229 -15.62 -22.65 -31.33
CA ASN A 229 -15.62 -23.98 -31.92
C ASN A 229 -16.94 -24.22 -32.64
N TRP A 230 -16.88 -24.57 -33.92
CA TRP A 230 -18.07 -24.89 -34.69
C TRP A 230 -18.62 -26.27 -34.32
N PRO A 231 -19.95 -26.46 -34.38
CA PRO A 231 -20.53 -27.79 -34.31
C PRO A 231 -19.95 -28.68 -35.41
N ALA A 232 -19.61 -29.92 -35.05
CA ALA A 232 -19.13 -30.90 -36.02
C ALA A 232 -20.14 -31.07 -37.17
N ASN A 233 -19.61 -31.29 -38.39
CA ASN A 233 -20.43 -31.55 -39.57
C ASN A 233 -21.44 -32.67 -39.28
N SER A 234 -22.70 -32.43 -39.59
CA SER A 234 -23.82 -33.32 -39.29
C SER A 234 -24.91 -33.17 -40.35
N CYS A 235 -25.60 -34.26 -40.61
CA CYS A 235 -26.78 -34.27 -41.49
C CYS A 235 -27.78 -35.29 -40.95
N THR A 236 -29.02 -34.88 -40.83
CA THR A 236 -30.16 -35.72 -40.44
C THR A 236 -31.29 -35.48 -41.42
N ASP A 237 -32.02 -36.54 -41.70
CA ASP A 237 -33.00 -36.61 -42.77
C ASP A 237 -34.26 -37.31 -42.22
N THR A 238 -35.44 -36.72 -42.46
CA THR A 238 -36.68 -37.13 -41.80
C THR A 238 -37.42 -38.27 -42.49
N ASP A 239 -37.06 -38.63 -43.71
CA ASP A 239 -37.78 -39.57 -44.56
C ASP A 239 -36.91 -40.75 -45.07
N GLY A 240 -35.65 -40.79 -44.67
CA GLY A 240 -34.81 -41.98 -44.70
C GLY A 240 -33.62 -41.92 -45.65
N ASN A 241 -33.07 -40.72 -45.88
CA ASN A 241 -32.22 -40.36 -47.03
C ASN A 241 -33.04 -40.46 -48.32
N TYR A 242 -32.37 -40.47 -49.49
CA TYR A 242 -32.99 -40.45 -50.82
C TYR A 242 -34.33 -41.22 -50.93
N ASN A 243 -35.44 -40.51 -50.78
CA ASN A 243 -36.80 -41.00 -50.76
C ASN A 243 -37.80 -39.98 -51.35
N VAL A 244 -37.78 -39.92 -52.68
CA VAL A 244 -38.67 -39.06 -53.49
C VAL A 244 -40.18 -39.29 -53.30
N TRP A 245 -40.61 -40.25 -52.49
CA TRP A 245 -42.03 -40.62 -52.29
C TRP A 245 -42.63 -40.08 -50.99
N LEU A 246 -41.82 -39.51 -50.11
CA LEU A 246 -42.26 -38.90 -48.86
C LEU A 246 -41.64 -37.51 -48.77
N GLN A 247 -42.36 -36.53 -48.22
CA GLN A 247 -41.74 -35.22 -48.03
C GLN A 247 -40.78 -35.31 -46.83
N GLY A 248 -39.52 -35.09 -47.12
CA GLY A 248 -38.40 -35.06 -46.21
C GLY A 248 -37.87 -33.67 -45.91
N THR A 249 -36.93 -33.63 -44.97
CA THR A 249 -36.14 -32.45 -44.64
C THR A 249 -34.77 -32.91 -44.19
N ALA A 250 -33.75 -32.54 -44.97
CA ALA A 250 -32.35 -32.68 -44.58
C ALA A 250 -31.91 -31.45 -43.79
N SER A 251 -31.43 -31.64 -42.57
CA SER A 251 -30.96 -30.56 -41.69
C SER A 251 -29.72 -30.95 -40.89
N GLY A 252 -28.90 -29.96 -40.55
CA GLY A 252 -27.66 -30.18 -39.83
C GLY A 252 -26.69 -29.01 -39.96
N TRP A 253 -25.40 -29.32 -39.84
CA TRP A 253 -24.29 -28.37 -39.89
C TRP A 253 -23.26 -28.80 -40.93
N TYR A 254 -22.80 -27.88 -41.75
CA TYR A 254 -21.72 -28.13 -42.69
C TYR A 254 -20.81 -26.90 -42.81
N ASN A 255 -19.53 -27.07 -42.48
CA ASN A 255 -18.51 -26.01 -42.46
C ASN A 255 -19.01 -24.75 -41.73
N GLY A 256 -19.44 -24.90 -40.48
CA GLY A 256 -19.93 -23.80 -39.64
C GLY A 256 -21.32 -23.27 -39.97
N ASN A 257 -21.93 -23.72 -41.08
CA ASN A 257 -23.24 -23.24 -41.52
C ASN A 257 -24.34 -24.25 -41.20
N ALA A 258 -25.37 -23.80 -40.49
CA ALA A 258 -26.59 -24.57 -40.32
C ALA A 258 -27.39 -24.60 -41.63
N PHE A 259 -27.91 -25.76 -42.00
CA PHE A 259 -28.82 -25.92 -43.13
C PHE A 259 -30.10 -26.63 -42.70
N ASN A 260 -31.18 -26.35 -43.42
CA ASN A 260 -32.49 -26.95 -43.23
C ASN A 260 -33.24 -26.88 -44.56
N SER A 261 -33.21 -27.98 -45.30
CA SER A 261 -33.68 -28.05 -46.68
C SER A 261 -34.77 -29.11 -46.78
N THR A 262 -35.99 -28.66 -47.07
CA THR A 262 -37.19 -29.50 -47.21
C THR A 262 -37.45 -29.78 -48.69
N ASP A 263 -37.89 -31.01 -48.99
CA ASP A 263 -38.24 -31.39 -50.35
C ASP A 263 -39.40 -30.57 -50.90
N TYR A 264 -39.29 -30.23 -52.18
CA TYR A 264 -40.32 -29.44 -52.84
C TYR A 264 -40.48 -29.81 -54.30
N CYS A 265 -41.71 -29.63 -54.80
CA CYS A 265 -42.01 -29.81 -56.21
C CYS A 265 -41.45 -28.64 -57.01
N VAL A 266 -40.45 -28.91 -57.85
CA VAL A 266 -39.92 -27.92 -58.81
C VAL A 266 -40.94 -27.66 -59.90
N ASN A 267 -41.65 -28.71 -60.33
CA ASN A 267 -42.78 -28.63 -61.25
C ASN A 267 -43.68 -29.87 -61.05
N GLN A 268 -44.69 -30.06 -61.92
CA GLN A 268 -45.67 -31.15 -61.78
C GLN A 268 -45.04 -32.56 -61.91
N THR A 269 -43.88 -32.70 -62.54
CA THR A 269 -43.25 -34.01 -62.78
C THR A 269 -41.87 -34.14 -62.13
N ASN A 270 -41.36 -33.11 -61.45
CA ASN A 270 -40.05 -33.13 -60.80
C ASN A 270 -40.11 -32.65 -59.35
N VAL A 271 -39.44 -33.40 -58.48
CA VAL A 271 -39.20 -33.06 -57.07
C VAL A 271 -37.71 -32.73 -56.90
N MET A 272 -37.42 -31.69 -56.12
CA MET A 272 -36.08 -31.49 -55.58
C MET A 272 -36.01 -32.24 -54.26
N GLU A 273 -35.16 -33.26 -54.25
CA GLU A 273 -34.88 -34.11 -53.11
C GLU A 273 -33.65 -33.59 -52.38
N TYR A 274 -33.77 -33.27 -51.10
CA TYR A 274 -32.68 -32.98 -50.19
C TYR A 274 -32.46 -34.16 -49.25
N TRP A 275 -31.27 -34.75 -49.31
CA TRP A 275 -30.96 -35.96 -48.56
C TRP A 275 -29.55 -35.96 -47.99
N CYS A 276 -29.29 -36.83 -47.01
CA CYS A 276 -27.98 -36.92 -46.38
C CYS A 276 -27.07 -38.00 -47.00
N LEU A 277 -25.84 -37.62 -47.35
CA LEU A 277 -24.75 -38.55 -47.64
C LEU A 277 -23.67 -38.43 -46.56
N GLY A 278 -23.76 -39.28 -45.53
CA GLY A 278 -22.95 -39.14 -44.32
C GLY A 278 -23.33 -37.84 -43.59
N THR A 279 -22.38 -36.91 -43.46
CA THR A 279 -22.59 -35.60 -42.82
C THR A 279 -22.82 -34.46 -43.81
N ILE A 280 -22.97 -34.77 -45.11
CA ILE A 280 -23.09 -33.77 -46.18
C ILE A 280 -24.51 -33.82 -46.74
N VAL A 281 -25.16 -32.67 -46.83
CA VAL A 281 -26.43 -32.53 -47.57
C VAL A 281 -26.18 -32.66 -49.07
N GLN A 282 -27.05 -33.38 -49.75
CA GLN A 282 -27.07 -33.53 -51.19
C GLN A 282 -28.42 -33.01 -51.70
N ASP A 283 -28.42 -32.43 -52.88
CA ASP A 283 -29.63 -32.09 -53.61
C ASP A 283 -29.70 -32.92 -54.90
N THR A 284 -30.90 -33.34 -55.28
CA THR A 284 -31.10 -34.09 -56.51
C THR A 284 -32.46 -33.74 -57.12
N LEU A 285 -32.44 -33.27 -58.37
CA LEU A 285 -33.65 -33.12 -59.16
C LEU A 285 -34.10 -34.49 -59.67
N ALA A 286 -35.15 -35.05 -59.07
CA ALA A 286 -35.70 -36.35 -59.44
C ALA A 286 -37.01 -36.22 -60.23
N SER A 287 -37.21 -37.15 -61.18
CA SER A 287 -38.45 -37.24 -61.96
C SER A 287 -39.46 -38.16 -61.29
N CYS A 288 -40.69 -37.66 -61.09
CA CYS A 288 -41.84 -38.44 -60.60
C CYS A 288 -42.43 -39.40 -61.66
N ASN A 289 -41.78 -39.51 -62.84
CA ASN A 289 -42.18 -40.38 -63.93
C ASN A 289 -43.65 -40.18 -64.34
N ALA A 290 -44.50 -41.20 -64.13
CA ALA A 290 -45.92 -41.18 -64.49
C ALA A 290 -46.82 -40.61 -63.39
N THR A 291 -46.27 -40.20 -62.24
CA THR A 291 -47.00 -39.58 -61.13
C THR A 291 -46.74 -38.09 -61.05
N ASN A 292 -47.68 -37.34 -60.48
CA ASN A 292 -47.47 -35.92 -60.21
C ASN A 292 -46.65 -35.75 -58.92
N CYS A 293 -45.85 -34.69 -58.88
CA CYS A 293 -45.32 -34.19 -57.63
C CYS A 293 -46.41 -33.39 -56.90
N THR A 294 -46.66 -33.75 -55.64
CA THR A 294 -47.64 -33.07 -54.78
C THR A 294 -47.05 -32.92 -53.39
N ALA A 295 -47.10 -31.70 -52.83
CA ALA A 295 -46.61 -31.40 -51.47
C ALA A 295 -45.15 -31.84 -51.20
N GLY A 296 -44.27 -31.70 -52.18
CA GLY A 296 -42.84 -32.01 -52.01
C GLY A 296 -42.48 -33.49 -52.12
N ALA A 297 -43.40 -34.34 -52.59
CA ALA A 297 -43.13 -35.75 -52.85
C ALA A 297 -43.75 -36.21 -54.17
N CYS A 298 -43.16 -37.21 -54.81
CA CYS A 298 -43.77 -37.94 -55.90
C CYS A 298 -44.86 -38.85 -55.36
N GLY A 299 -46.07 -38.75 -55.91
CA GLY A 299 -47.21 -39.52 -55.45
C GLY A 299 -48.47 -38.67 -55.40
N GLY A 300 -49.59 -39.31 -55.74
CA GLY A 300 -50.94 -38.77 -55.70
C GLY A 300 -51.92 -39.87 -55.37
#